data_AF-A0A928USQ6-F1
#
_entry.id   AF-A0A928USQ6-F1
#
_cell.length_a   1.000
_cell.length_b   1.000
_cell.length_c   1.000
_cell.angle_alpha   90.00
_cell.angle_beta   90.00
_cell.angle_gamma   90.00
#
_symmetry.space_group_name_H-M   'P 1'
#
loop_
_entity.id
_entity.type
_entity.pdbx_description
1 polymer ?
#
loop_
_entity_poly.entity_id
_entity_poly.type
_entity_poly.pdbx_seq_one_letter_code
_entity_poly.pdbx_strand_id
1 'polypeptide(L)'
;MKIKVDGVTIELTKEQIEETKRERFENLKSLEDVLFQFGFKKVVPKENPNQTYYTNEEKGWHAEKVDYDGVWMVGGELQDDGSFPGGHVYWEKEELFEELIKH
;
A
#
# COMPACT_ATOMS: atom_id res chain seq x y z
N MET A 1 2.17 14.64 -15.53
CA MET A 1 0.70 14.46 -15.57
C MET A 1 0.07 15.85 -15.48
N LYS A 2 -0.97 16.18 -16.26
CA LYS A 2 -1.60 17.52 -16.27
C LYS A 2 -2.93 17.46 -15.52
N ILE A 3 -3.06 18.18 -14.41
CA ILE A 3 -4.32 18.29 -13.67
C ILE A 3 -4.89 19.68 -13.95
N LYS A 4 -6.11 19.74 -14.50
CA LYS A 4 -6.86 20.99 -14.68
C LYS A 4 -7.79 21.16 -13.49
N VAL A 5 -7.60 22.22 -12.71
CA VAL A 5 -8.54 22.66 -11.67
C VAL A 5 -8.88 24.11 -11.99
N ASP A 6 -10.17 24.41 -12.18
CA ASP A 6 -10.76 25.76 -12.32
C ASP A 6 -9.94 26.78 -13.14
N GLY A 7 -9.62 26.42 -14.39
CA GLY A 7 -9.03 27.36 -15.35
C GLY A 7 -7.53 27.65 -15.17
N VAL A 8 -6.88 27.11 -14.14
CA VAL A 8 -5.43 27.19 -13.95
C VAL A 8 -4.79 25.85 -14.29
N THR A 9 -3.88 25.83 -15.26
CA THR A 9 -3.07 24.65 -15.56
C THR A 9 -1.87 24.66 -14.63
N ILE A 10 -1.91 23.86 -13.58
CA ILE A 10 -0.78 23.69 -12.67
C ILE A 10 0.09 22.57 -13.22
N GLU A 11 1.28 22.91 -13.71
CA GLU A 11 2.33 21.93 -14.03
C GLU A 11 3.16 21.68 -12.78
N LEU A 12 2.85 20.60 -12.06
CA LEU A 12 3.66 20.16 -10.93
C LEU A 12 5.02 19.66 -11.44
N THR A 13 6.11 20.18 -10.86
CA THR A 13 7.45 19.69 -11.14
C THR A 13 7.65 18.30 -10.51
N LYS A 14 8.65 17.55 -10.98
CA LYS A 14 8.98 16.24 -10.39
C LYS A 14 9.29 16.33 -8.89
N GLU A 15 9.99 17.38 -8.49
CA GLU A 15 10.35 17.66 -7.10
C GLU A 15 9.11 17.90 -6.22
N GLN A 16 8.13 18.68 -6.70
CA GLN A 16 6.86 18.91 -5.98
C GLN A 16 6.03 17.64 -5.82
N ILE A 17 6.08 16.73 -6.79
CA ILE A 17 5.43 15.42 -6.72
C ILE A 17 6.10 14.58 -5.63
N GLU A 18 7.43 14.57 -5.57
CA GLU A 18 8.17 13.83 -4.55
C GLU A 18 7.97 14.41 -3.14
N GLU A 19 7.93 15.73 -3.01
CA GLU A 19 7.65 16.41 -1.74
C GLU A 19 6.25 16.09 -1.23
N THR A 20 5.24 16.16 -2.11
CA THR A 20 3.87 15.76 -1.78
C THR A 20 3.76 14.28 -1.39
N LYS A 21 4.55 13.40 -2.04
CA LYS A 21 4.60 11.98 -1.69
C LYS A 21 5.23 11.77 -0.31
N ARG A 22 6.29 12.51 0.01
CA ARG A 22 6.97 12.44 1.31
C ARG A 22 6.11 12.99 2.45
N GLU A 23 5.43 14.12 2.26
CA GLU A 23 4.48 14.65 3.25
C GLU A 23 3.33 13.67 3.52
N ARG A 24 2.82 13.00 2.47
CA ARG A 24 1.79 11.97 2.62
C ARG A 24 2.32 10.77 3.42
N PHE A 25 3.55 10.36 3.16
CA PHE A 25 4.21 9.29 3.90
C PHE A 25 4.42 9.62 5.38
N GLU A 26 4.88 10.83 5.71
CA GLU A 26 5.14 11.26 7.09
C GLU A 26 3.88 11.22 7.97
N ASN A 27 2.70 11.36 7.38
CA ASN A 27 1.42 11.26 8.07
C ASN A 27 0.96 9.82 8.34
N LEU A 28 1.61 8.81 7.73
CA LEU A 28 1.29 7.40 7.93
C LEU A 28 2.00 6.89 9.20
N LYS A 29 1.20 6.37 10.14
CA LYS A 29 1.68 5.94 11.46
C LYS A 29 1.85 4.42 11.56
N SER A 30 1.23 3.68 10.66
CA SER A 30 1.22 2.22 10.67
C SER A 30 1.22 1.65 9.25
N LEU A 31 1.57 0.36 9.13
CA LEU A 31 1.44 -0.40 7.89
C LEU A 31 -0.03 -0.44 7.40
N GLU A 32 -1.00 -0.43 8.33
CA GLU A 32 -2.43 -0.38 8.00
C GLU A 32 -2.82 0.96 7.35
N ASP A 33 -2.25 2.09 7.81
CA ASP A 33 -2.46 3.39 7.16
C ASP A 33 -1.91 3.40 5.73
N VAL A 34 -0.76 2.75 5.50
CA VAL A 34 -0.20 2.57 4.16
C VAL A 34 -1.17 1.80 3.27
N LEU A 35 -1.66 0.64 3.72
CA LEU A 35 -2.63 -0.14 2.96
C LEU A 35 -3.88 0.69 2.59
N PHE A 36 -4.47 1.42 3.54
CA PHE A 36 -5.64 2.27 3.25
C PHE A 36 -5.35 3.39 2.26
N GLN A 37 -4.15 3.99 2.33
CA GLN A 37 -3.71 5.02 1.39
C GLN A 37 -3.64 4.50 -0.06
N PHE A 38 -3.37 3.21 -0.25
CA PHE A 38 -3.35 2.53 -1.55
C PHE A 38 -4.65 1.79 -1.88
N GLY A 39 -5.76 2.15 -1.24
CA GLY A 39 -7.10 1.68 -1.61
C GLY A 39 -7.42 0.25 -1.16
N PHE A 40 -6.63 -0.33 -0.26
CA PHE A 40 -7.00 -1.60 0.34
C PHE A 40 -8.24 -1.47 1.22
N LYS A 41 -9.10 -2.49 1.20
CA LYS A 41 -10.27 -2.60 2.07
C LYS A 41 -10.03 -3.71 3.08
N LYS A 42 -10.36 -3.45 4.34
CA LYS A 42 -10.30 -4.45 5.41
C LYS A 42 -11.40 -5.50 5.23
N VAL A 43 -11.03 -6.76 5.31
CA VAL A 43 -11.91 -7.92 5.23
C VAL A 43 -11.76 -8.72 6.51
N VAL A 44 -12.88 -8.92 7.22
CA VAL A 44 -12.93 -9.74 8.43
C VAL A 44 -13.73 -11.01 8.11
N PRO A 45 -13.08 -12.16 7.94
CA PRO A 45 -13.78 -13.40 7.65
C PRO A 45 -14.58 -13.85 8.86
N LYS A 46 -15.77 -14.40 8.58
CA LYS A 46 -16.68 -14.91 9.63
C LYS A 46 -16.09 -16.10 10.38
N GLU A 47 -15.24 -16.88 9.71
CA GLU A 47 -14.67 -18.12 10.25
C GLU A 47 -13.48 -17.86 11.19
N ASN A 48 -12.70 -16.80 10.94
CA ASN A 48 -11.56 -16.40 11.75
C ASN A 48 -11.60 -14.89 12.05
N PRO A 49 -12.41 -14.44 13.02
CA PRO A 49 -12.57 -13.02 13.34
C PRO A 49 -11.29 -12.38 13.90
N ASN A 50 -10.33 -13.19 14.34
CA ASN A 50 -9.05 -12.72 14.87
C ASN A 50 -8.02 -12.43 13.77
N GLN A 51 -8.22 -12.96 12.55
CA GLN A 51 -7.36 -12.66 11.42
C GLN A 51 -7.89 -11.44 10.69
N THR A 52 -6.99 -10.52 10.39
CA THR A 52 -7.31 -9.31 9.65
C THR A 52 -6.68 -9.37 8.27
N TYR A 53 -7.53 -9.34 7.26
CA TYR A 53 -7.13 -9.34 5.86
C TYR A 53 -7.42 -7.99 5.23
N TYR A 54 -6.71 -7.69 4.16
CA TYR A 54 -6.94 -6.52 3.34
C TYR A 54 -6.87 -6.91 1.86
N THR A 55 -7.67 -6.25 1.02
CA THR A 55 -7.62 -6.48 -0.43
C THR A 55 -7.75 -5.19 -1.21
N ASN A 56 -6.98 -5.07 -2.28
CA ASN A 56 -7.21 -4.09 -3.33
C ASN A 56 -7.72 -4.84 -4.57
N GLU A 57 -9.03 -4.74 -4.82
CA GLU A 57 -9.71 -5.44 -5.91
C GLU A 57 -9.29 -4.93 -7.30
N GLU A 58 -8.91 -3.66 -7.42
CA GLU A 58 -8.50 -3.06 -8.69
C GLU A 58 -7.16 -3.61 -9.17
N LYS A 59 -6.24 -3.85 -8.23
CA LYS A 59 -4.90 -4.37 -8.49
C LYS A 59 -4.78 -5.89 -8.32
N GLY A 60 -5.79 -6.54 -7.75
CA GLY A 60 -5.73 -7.96 -7.40
C GLY A 60 -4.68 -8.25 -6.31
N TRP A 61 -4.52 -7.32 -5.38
CA TRP A 61 -3.58 -7.47 -4.26
C TRP A 61 -4.30 -7.92 -2.99
N HIS A 62 -3.60 -8.74 -2.23
CA HIS A 62 -4.04 -9.27 -0.94
C HIS A 62 -2.97 -9.04 0.10
N ALA A 63 -3.39 -8.66 1.30
CA ALA A 63 -2.51 -8.49 2.44
C ALA A 63 -3.12 -9.12 3.69
N GLU A 64 -2.28 -9.66 4.55
CA GLU A 64 -2.64 -10.23 5.84
C GLU A 64 -1.72 -9.66 6.91
N LYS A 65 -2.29 -9.29 8.07
CA LYS A 65 -1.47 -8.98 9.24
C LYS A 65 -0.86 -10.27 9.79
N VAL A 66 0.46 -10.32 9.87
CA VAL A 66 1.20 -11.41 10.50
C VAL A 66 1.67 -11.01 11.90
N ASP A 67 2.28 -11.94 12.62
CA ASP A 67 2.82 -11.68 13.96
C ASP A 67 3.82 -10.50 13.96
N TYR A 68 3.99 -9.85 15.11
CA TYR A 68 4.94 -8.74 15.31
C TYR A 68 4.71 -7.51 14.40
N ASP A 69 3.44 -7.19 14.14
CA ASP A 69 2.99 -6.04 13.33
C ASP A 69 3.36 -6.07 11.84
N GLY A 70 3.97 -7.16 11.33
CA GLY A 70 4.26 -7.31 9.92
C GLY A 70 3.01 -7.44 9.04
N VAL A 71 3.17 -7.16 7.75
CA VAL A 71 2.14 -7.37 6.73
C VAL A 71 2.69 -8.27 5.65
N TRP A 72 2.13 -9.48 5.53
CA TRP A 72 2.37 -10.34 4.38
C TRP A 72 1.50 -9.89 3.21
N MET A 73 2.05 -9.85 2.00
CA MET A 73 1.33 -9.46 0.80
C MET A 73 1.60 -10.39 -0.37
N VAL A 74 0.58 -10.55 -1.21
CA VAL A 74 0.65 -11.28 -2.47
C VAL A 74 -0.21 -10.61 -3.53
N GLY A 75 0.23 -10.66 -4.78
CA GLY A 75 -0.52 -10.08 -5.90
C GLY A 75 0.36 -9.84 -7.12
N GLY A 76 -0.26 -9.44 -8.22
CA GLY A 76 0.47 -9.16 -9.46
C GLY A 76 1.47 -8.02 -9.28
N GLU A 77 2.68 -8.22 -9.81
CA GLU A 77 3.80 -7.28 -9.84
C GLU A 77 4.47 -6.95 -8.48
N LEU A 78 3.90 -7.39 -7.36
CA LEU A 78 4.53 -7.25 -6.05
C LEU A 78 5.74 -8.19 -5.90
N GLN A 79 6.63 -7.83 -4.99
CA GLN A 79 7.74 -8.68 -4.55
C GLN A 79 7.25 -10.06 -4.09
N ASP A 80 8.00 -11.09 -4.46
CA ASP A 80 7.75 -12.49 -4.11
C ASP A 80 9.07 -13.14 -3.69
N ASP A 81 9.09 -13.78 -2.52
CA ASP A 81 10.27 -14.44 -1.96
C ASP A 81 10.58 -15.80 -2.64
N GLY A 82 9.77 -16.25 -3.59
CA GLY A 82 9.95 -17.50 -4.33
C GLY A 82 9.67 -18.75 -3.50
N SER A 83 8.99 -18.61 -2.36
CA SER A 83 8.63 -19.70 -1.45
C SER A 83 7.12 -19.85 -1.39
N PHE A 84 6.59 -21.03 -1.03
CA PHE A 84 5.15 -21.23 -0.84
C PHE A 84 4.73 -20.66 0.53
N PRO A 85 3.65 -19.86 0.65
CA PRO A 85 2.52 -19.66 -0.29
C PRO A 85 2.70 -18.54 -1.35
N GLY A 86 3.89 -17.97 -1.48
CA GLY A 86 4.21 -16.84 -2.34
C GLY A 86 4.26 -15.53 -1.55
N GLY A 87 4.50 -14.44 -2.27
CA GLY A 87 4.46 -13.09 -1.70
C GLY A 87 5.66 -12.74 -0.83
N HIS A 88 5.53 -11.64 -0.09
CA HIS A 88 6.60 -11.05 0.71
C HIS A 88 6.03 -10.44 2.01
N VAL A 89 6.82 -10.43 3.09
CA VAL A 89 6.44 -9.80 4.36
C VAL A 89 7.16 -8.48 4.53
N TYR A 90 6.39 -7.41 4.62
CA TYR A 90 6.88 -6.08 4.94
C TYR A 90 6.81 -5.85 6.45
N TRP A 91 7.93 -5.44 7.02
CA TRP A 91 8.05 -5.15 8.46
C TRP A 91 8.01 -3.67 8.76
N GLU A 92 8.46 -2.86 7.79
CA GLU A 92 8.57 -1.40 7.94
C GLU A 92 7.63 -0.69 6.96
N LYS A 93 7.05 0.43 7.43
CA LYS A 93 6.09 1.21 6.61
C LYS A 93 6.76 1.82 5.38
N GLU A 94 8.04 2.20 5.50
CA GLU A 94 8.87 2.73 4.42
C GLU A 94 8.98 1.71 3.30
N GLU A 95 9.31 0.46 3.65
CA GLU A 95 9.49 -0.65 2.72
C GLU A 95 8.19 -0.95 1.96
N LEU A 96 7.08 -1.07 2.70
CA LEU A 96 5.76 -1.29 2.11
C LEU A 96 5.35 -0.14 1.18
N PHE A 97 5.54 1.10 1.63
CA PHE A 97 5.16 2.28 0.86
C PHE A 97 5.97 2.41 -0.44
N GLU A 98 7.28 2.16 -0.38
CA GLU A 98 8.13 2.16 -1.56
C GLU A 98 7.70 1.10 -2.56
N GLU A 99 7.31 -0.10 -2.10
CA GLU A 99 6.79 -1.12 -2.98
C GLU A 99 5.50 -0.68 -3.67
N LEU A 100 4.50 -0.24 -2.91
CA LEU A 100 3.19 0.10 -3.48
C LEU A 100 3.23 1.32 -4.42
N ILE A 101 4.26 2.18 -4.34
CA ILE A 101 4.44 3.30 -5.28
C ILE A 101 5.03 2.85 -6.62
N LYS A 102 5.79 1.75 -6.66
CA LYS A 102 6.37 1.25 -7.90
C LYS A 102 5.31 0.72 -8.87
N HIS A 103 4.14 0.32 -8.36
CA HIS A 103 3.09 -0.41 -9.09
C HIS A 103 1.74 0.31 -9.11
#